data_AF-A0AAP0DT10-F1
#
_entry.id   AF-A0AAP0DT10-F1
#
_cell.length_a   1.000
_cell.length_b   1.000
_cell.length_c   1.000
_cell.angle_alpha   90.00
_cell.angle_beta   90.00
_cell.angle_gamma   90.00
#
_symmetry.space_group_name_H-M   'P 1'
#
loop_
_entity.id
_entity.type
_entity.pdbx_description
1 polymer ?
#
loop_
_entity_poly.entity_id
_entity_poly.type
_entity_poly.pdbx_seq_one_letter_code
_entity_poly.pdbx_strand_id
1 'polypeptide(L)'
;MHYRRRFYRSLLEGYELGVSNPAKINVLDAMNLAISAWTMDVRANTIANCFRHYKLRSTDKMTFENSDEGGESTQELQNLIKELGYRNAMDVEDVLTHPEENVVAQLLTDEEIIESVIGINKYDINEEDDESSTMEPPSRNEAIKAVIPLNNFLLSYEKTTPEVLTMLRKIRDEIQGEIDFNKKQKTIKSFFKKPS
;
A
#
# COMPACT_ATOMS: atom_id res chain seq x y z
N MET A 1 5.00 -13.83 6.56
CA MET A 1 6.30 -13.34 7.11
C MET A 1 6.43 -11.82 7.04
N HIS A 2 5.97 -11.15 5.98
CA HIS A 2 6.13 -9.69 5.78
C HIS A 2 5.51 -8.81 6.88
N TYR A 3 4.24 -9.03 7.23
CA TYR A 3 3.58 -8.27 8.31
C TYR A 3 4.32 -8.42 9.66
N ARG A 4 4.87 -9.61 9.96
CA ARG A 4 5.66 -9.86 11.17
C ARG A 4 6.96 -9.07 11.17
N ARG A 5 7.65 -8.97 10.02
CA ARG A 5 8.84 -8.11 9.88
C ARG A 5 8.49 -6.64 10.10
N ARG A 6 7.38 -6.17 9.53
CA ARG A 6 6.88 -4.79 9.73
C ARG A 6 6.52 -4.52 11.19
N PHE A 7 5.88 -5.47 11.87
CA PHE A 7 5.58 -5.37 13.29
C PHE A 7 6.85 -5.18 14.13
N TYR A 8 7.90 -5.99 13.89
CA TYR A 8 9.15 -5.83 14.65
C TYR A 8 9.87 -4.50 14.36
N ARG A 9 9.78 -3.96 13.14
CA ARG A 9 10.28 -2.60 12.86
C ARG A 9 9.50 -1.54 13.64
N SER A 10 8.17 -1.62 13.62
CA SER A 10 7.31 -0.71 14.39
C SER A 10 7.56 -0.81 15.90
N LEU A 11 7.86 -2.01 16.40
CA LEU A 11 8.22 -2.23 17.80
C LEU A 11 9.52 -1.51 18.18
N LEU A 12 10.56 -1.62 17.33
CA LEU A 12 11.84 -0.94 17.53
C LEU A 12 11.69 0.58 17.46
N GLU A 13 10.96 1.08 16.46
CA GLU A 13 10.59 2.50 16.34
C GLU A 13 9.86 3.00 17.60
N GLY A 14 8.93 2.22 18.14
CA GLY A 14 8.25 2.56 19.39
C GLY A 14 9.20 2.70 20.59
N TYR A 15 10.24 1.86 20.69
CA TYR A 15 11.28 2.02 21.70
C TYR A 15 12.14 3.28 21.47
N GLU A 16 12.49 3.59 20.22
CA GLU A 16 13.23 4.80 19.86
C GLU A 16 12.46 6.08 20.22
N LEU A 17 11.13 6.04 20.08
CA LEU A 17 10.24 7.16 20.37
C LEU A 17 9.84 7.27 21.85
N GLY A 18 10.27 6.33 22.71
CA GLY A 18 9.95 6.33 24.13
C GLY A 18 8.49 5.95 24.45
N VAL A 19 7.83 5.19 23.57
CA VAL A 19 6.47 4.69 23.81
C VAL A 19 6.49 3.69 24.97
N SER A 20 5.58 3.82 25.94
CA SER A 20 5.58 3.01 27.16
C SER A 20 5.36 1.50 26.91
N ASN A 21 4.51 1.13 25.94
CA ASN A 21 4.28 -0.26 25.56
C ASN A 21 4.22 -0.41 24.02
N PRO A 22 5.38 -0.45 23.34
CA PRO A 22 5.43 -0.43 21.87
C PRO A 22 4.97 -1.76 21.23
N ALA A 23 4.79 -2.82 22.03
CA ALA A 23 4.26 -4.10 21.55
C ALA A 23 2.72 -4.11 21.46
N LYS A 24 2.05 -3.18 22.15
CA LYS A 24 0.59 -3.08 22.12
C LYS A 24 0.18 -2.30 20.87
N ILE A 25 -0.38 -3.02 19.91
CA ILE A 25 -0.98 -2.45 18.69
C ILE A 25 -2.50 -2.52 18.75
N ASN A 26 -3.18 -1.53 18.19
CA ASN A 26 -4.65 -1.55 18.05
C ASN A 26 -5.07 -2.20 16.70
N VAL A 27 -6.37 -2.37 16.48
CA VAL A 27 -6.91 -3.00 15.26
C VAL A 27 -6.56 -2.21 14.00
N LEU A 28 -6.61 -0.87 14.07
CA LEU A 28 -6.26 0.00 12.94
C LEU A 28 -4.76 -0.13 12.58
N ASP A 29 -3.88 -0.20 13.57
CA ASP A 29 -2.45 -0.45 13.37
C ASP A 29 -2.23 -1.80 12.69
N ALA A 30 -2.93 -2.84 13.17
CA ALA A 30 -2.83 -4.18 12.59
C ALA A 30 -3.32 -4.23 11.14
N MET A 31 -4.42 -3.56 10.82
CA MET A 31 -4.94 -3.42 9.46
C MET A 31 -3.93 -2.71 8.56
N ASN A 32 -3.38 -1.58 9.00
CA ASN A 32 -2.38 -0.83 8.25
C ASN A 32 -1.09 -1.65 8.03
N LEU A 33 -0.65 -2.43 9.02
CA LEU A 33 0.49 -3.34 8.87
C LEU A 33 0.22 -4.43 7.82
N ALA A 34 -0.99 -5.00 7.80
CA ALA A 34 -1.39 -6.01 6.84
C ALA A 34 -1.46 -5.43 5.42
N ILE A 35 -2.09 -4.27 5.26
CA ILE A 35 -2.20 -3.56 3.98
C ILE A 35 -0.80 -3.27 3.44
N SER A 36 0.07 -2.63 4.22
CA SER A 36 1.44 -2.32 3.77
C SER A 36 2.25 -3.56 3.44
N ALA A 37 2.08 -4.66 4.19
CA ALA A 37 2.74 -5.91 3.87
C ALA A 37 2.27 -6.47 2.51
N TRP A 38 0.97 -6.43 2.26
CA TRP A 38 0.37 -6.93 1.01
C TRP A 38 0.74 -6.05 -0.19
N THR A 39 0.61 -4.74 -0.08
CA THR A 39 0.77 -3.82 -1.21
C THR A 39 2.23 -3.52 -1.54
N MET A 40 3.13 -3.56 -0.56
CA MET A 40 4.52 -3.16 -0.76
C MET A 40 5.53 -4.31 -0.72
N ASP A 41 5.29 -5.37 0.08
CA ASP A 41 6.29 -6.44 0.23
C ASP A 41 5.96 -7.70 -0.59
N VAL A 42 4.68 -7.99 -0.82
CA VAL A 42 4.26 -9.18 -1.58
C VAL A 42 4.45 -8.90 -3.07
N ARG A 43 5.35 -9.67 -3.69
CA ARG A 43 5.64 -9.59 -5.12
C ARG A 43 4.75 -10.55 -5.91
N ALA A 44 4.49 -10.22 -7.17
CA ALA A 44 3.77 -11.12 -8.10
C ALA A 44 4.38 -12.53 -8.15
N ASN A 45 5.70 -12.65 -8.12
CA ASN A 45 6.39 -13.95 -8.08
C ASN A 45 6.10 -14.73 -6.80
N THR A 46 5.93 -14.06 -5.66
CA THR A 46 5.55 -14.72 -4.40
C THR A 46 4.15 -15.32 -4.53
N ILE A 47 3.20 -14.59 -5.12
CA ILE A 47 1.84 -15.06 -5.39
C ILE A 47 1.86 -16.23 -6.38
N ALA A 48 2.61 -16.09 -7.49
CA ALA A 48 2.76 -17.14 -8.49
C ALA A 48 3.36 -18.43 -7.91
N ASN A 49 4.37 -18.31 -7.03
CA ASN A 49 4.95 -19.44 -6.33
C ASN A 49 3.96 -20.11 -5.38
N CYS A 50 3.10 -19.34 -4.69
CA CYS A 50 2.01 -19.90 -3.90
C CYS A 50 1.06 -20.71 -4.78
N PHE A 51 0.58 -20.16 -5.90
CA PHE A 51 -0.30 -20.90 -6.81
C PHE A 51 0.34 -22.17 -7.36
N ARG A 52 1.65 -22.13 -7.69
CA ARG A 52 2.40 -23.32 -8.11
C ARG A 52 2.51 -24.35 -6.99
N HIS A 53 2.80 -23.91 -5.76
CA HIS A 53 2.93 -24.78 -4.59
C HIS A 53 1.62 -25.50 -4.28
N TYR A 54 0.49 -24.80 -4.37
CA TYR A 54 -0.85 -25.38 -4.18
C TYR A 54 -1.40 -26.04 -5.45
N LYS A 55 -0.61 -26.16 -6.52
CA LYS A 55 -0.99 -26.76 -7.81
C LYS A 55 -2.24 -26.12 -8.45
N LEU A 56 -2.54 -24.86 -8.10
CA LEU A 56 -3.60 -24.06 -8.73
C LEU A 56 -3.18 -23.55 -10.12
N ARG A 57 -1.88 -23.54 -10.42
CA ARG A 57 -1.32 -23.40 -11.78
C ARG A 57 -0.57 -24.67 -12.14
N SER A 58 -1.07 -25.43 -13.12
CA SER A 58 -0.29 -26.49 -13.77
C SER A 58 0.82 -25.86 -14.61
N THR A 59 2.03 -26.41 -14.55
CA THR A 59 3.20 -25.95 -15.33
C THR A 59 3.19 -26.39 -16.78
N ASP A 60 2.08 -26.94 -17.26
CA ASP A 60 1.93 -27.16 -18.69
C ASP A 60 1.82 -25.81 -19.35
N LYS A 61 2.76 -25.55 -20.26
CA LYS A 61 2.66 -24.46 -21.22
C LYS A 61 1.40 -24.68 -22.02
N MET A 62 0.27 -24.19 -21.53
CA MET A 62 -0.87 -23.87 -22.37
C MET A 62 -0.34 -22.84 -23.35
N THR A 63 -0.05 -23.30 -24.57
CA THR A 63 -0.16 -22.44 -25.74
C THR A 63 -1.54 -21.84 -25.67
N PHE A 64 -1.62 -20.55 -25.32
CA PHE A 64 -2.82 -19.76 -25.58
C PHE A 64 -2.95 -19.68 -27.09
N GLU A 65 -3.48 -20.73 -27.69
CA GLU A 65 -4.28 -20.58 -28.89
C GLU A 65 -5.44 -19.70 -28.44
N ASN A 66 -5.53 -18.50 -29.00
CA ASN A 66 -6.70 -17.64 -28.88
C ASN A 66 -7.89 -18.39 -29.49
N SER A 67 -8.45 -19.32 -28.74
CA SER A 67 -9.79 -19.86 -28.94
C SER A 67 -10.63 -19.23 -27.84
N ASP A 68 -11.24 -18.10 -28.19
CA ASP A 68 -12.27 -17.43 -27.40
C ASP A 68 -13.59 -18.23 -27.46
N GLU A 69 -13.50 -19.52 -27.16
CA GLU A 69 -14.60 -20.49 -27.36
C GLU A 69 -14.66 -21.52 -26.20
N GLY A 70 -14.31 -21.09 -24.99
CA GLY A 70 -14.28 -21.97 -23.82
C GLY A 70 -14.76 -21.33 -22.51
N GLY A 71 -15.43 -20.17 -22.56
CA GLY A 71 -16.14 -19.64 -21.41
C GLY A 71 -17.48 -20.33 -21.27
N GLU A 72 -17.68 -21.07 -20.17
CA GLU A 72 -19.01 -21.55 -19.78
C GLU A 72 -19.96 -20.34 -19.81
N SER A 73 -20.99 -20.39 -20.64
CA SER A 73 -21.84 -19.22 -20.88
C SER A 73 -22.52 -18.81 -19.57
N THR A 74 -22.80 -17.51 -19.38
CA THR A 74 -23.50 -17.02 -18.17
C THR A 74 -24.79 -17.78 -17.92
N GLN A 75 -25.41 -18.30 -18.99
CA GLN A 75 -26.57 -19.16 -18.96
C GLN A 75 -26.32 -20.55 -18.36
N GLU A 76 -25.18 -21.19 -18.64
CA GLU A 76 -24.78 -22.48 -18.07
C GLU A 76 -24.52 -22.35 -16.56
N LEU A 77 -23.86 -21.27 -16.13
CA LEU A 77 -23.67 -20.96 -14.71
C LEU A 77 -25.00 -20.71 -13.98
N GLN A 78 -25.93 -19.95 -14.57
CA GLN A 78 -27.26 -19.77 -14.01
C GLN A 78 -28.02 -21.09 -13.85
N ASN A 79 -27.89 -22.01 -14.80
CA ASN A 79 -28.55 -23.31 -14.75
C ASN A 79 -27.97 -24.19 -13.62
N LEU A 80 -26.65 -24.20 -13.46
CA LEU A 80 -25.99 -24.93 -12.37
C LEU A 80 -26.38 -24.38 -10.99
N ILE A 81 -26.44 -23.05 -10.84
CA ILE A 81 -26.85 -22.41 -9.59
C ILE A 81 -28.29 -22.76 -9.22
N LYS A 82 -29.20 -22.85 -10.22
CA LYS A 82 -30.57 -23.32 -10.03
C LYS A 82 -30.63 -24.78 -9.59
N GLU A 83 -29.83 -25.65 -10.20
CA GLU A 83 -29.76 -27.08 -9.83
C GLU A 83 -29.28 -27.29 -8.39
N LEU A 84 -28.35 -26.45 -7.92
CA LEU A 84 -27.81 -26.50 -6.56
C LEU A 84 -28.79 -26.01 -5.47
N GLY A 85 -29.92 -25.42 -5.85
CA GLY A 85 -31.03 -25.11 -4.92
C GLY A 85 -30.71 -24.04 -3.87
N TYR A 86 -29.81 -23.10 -4.17
CA TYR A 86 -29.50 -21.98 -3.27
C TYR A 86 -30.72 -21.05 -3.12
N ARG A 87 -31.15 -20.83 -1.87
CA ARG A 87 -32.35 -20.02 -1.57
C ARG A 87 -32.20 -18.53 -1.90
N ASN A 88 -30.98 -18.02 -1.93
CA ASN A 88 -30.65 -16.60 -2.15
C ASN A 88 -29.57 -16.46 -3.25
N ALA A 89 -29.72 -17.20 -4.35
CA ALA A 89 -28.82 -17.05 -5.48
C ALA A 89 -28.96 -15.63 -6.08
N MET A 90 -27.84 -14.91 -6.19
CA MET A 90 -27.77 -13.64 -6.92
C MET A 90 -27.70 -13.94 -8.42
N ASP A 91 -28.26 -13.06 -9.26
CA ASP A 91 -28.20 -13.25 -10.70
C ASP A 91 -26.74 -13.14 -11.19
N VAL A 92 -26.35 -14.03 -12.09
CA VAL A 92 -24.98 -14.10 -12.60
C VAL A 92 -24.61 -12.85 -13.39
N GLU A 93 -25.58 -12.25 -14.11
CA GLU A 93 -25.35 -11.04 -14.89
C GLU A 93 -25.15 -9.84 -13.96
N ASP A 94 -25.94 -9.73 -12.88
CA ASP A 94 -25.78 -8.67 -11.88
C ASP A 94 -24.42 -8.73 -11.16
N VAL A 95 -23.86 -9.94 -11.00
CA VAL A 95 -22.54 -10.15 -10.38
C VAL A 95 -21.40 -9.83 -11.34
N LEU A 96 -21.55 -10.18 -12.62
CA LEU A 96 -20.51 -10.03 -13.64
C LEU A 96 -20.52 -8.67 -14.32
N THR A 97 -21.67 -7.99 -14.34
CA THR A 97 -21.87 -6.70 -15.01
C THR A 97 -22.64 -5.77 -14.08
N HIS A 98 -21.93 -5.13 -13.16
CA HIS A 98 -22.55 -4.10 -12.33
C HIS A 98 -22.85 -2.87 -13.20
N PRO A 99 -24.08 -2.35 -13.24
CA PRO A 99 -24.46 -1.26 -14.15
C PRO A 99 -23.64 0.03 -13.97
N GLU A 100 -23.01 0.24 -12.81
CA GLU A 100 -22.12 1.39 -12.58
C GLU A 100 -20.69 1.16 -13.13
N GLU A 101 -20.28 -0.08 -13.42
CA GLU A 101 -18.97 -0.35 -14.05
C GLU A 101 -18.94 0.08 -15.52
N ASN A 102 -20.10 0.16 -16.17
CA ASN A 102 -20.22 0.68 -17.54
C ASN A 102 -20.28 2.21 -17.60
N VAL A 103 -20.32 2.89 -16.44
CA VAL A 103 -20.21 4.34 -16.35
C VAL A 103 -18.74 4.70 -16.33
N VAL A 104 -18.13 4.71 -17.50
CA VAL A 104 -16.79 5.27 -17.68
C VAL A 104 -16.87 6.75 -17.32
N ALA A 105 -16.21 7.17 -16.24
CA ALA A 105 -15.99 8.58 -15.95
C ALA A 105 -15.39 9.21 -17.22
N GLN A 106 -16.04 10.25 -17.73
CA GLN A 106 -15.72 10.90 -19.00
C GLN A 106 -14.21 10.94 -19.24
N LEU A 107 -13.76 10.27 -20.31
CA LEU A 107 -12.39 10.38 -20.77
C LEU A 107 -12.16 11.84 -21.16
N LEU A 108 -11.29 12.53 -20.43
CA LEU A 108 -10.85 13.88 -20.79
C LEU A 108 -10.23 13.83 -22.18
N THR A 109 -10.59 14.76 -23.05
CA THR A 109 -9.95 14.87 -24.37
C THR A 109 -8.55 15.45 -24.23
N ASP A 110 -7.66 15.13 -25.18
CA ASP A 110 -6.27 15.59 -25.18
C ASP A 110 -6.18 17.13 -25.07
N GLU A 111 -7.17 17.84 -25.61
CA GLU A 111 -7.29 19.30 -25.51
C GLU A 111 -7.54 19.78 -24.06
N GLU A 112 -8.36 19.08 -23.27
CA GLU A 112 -8.63 19.41 -21.86
C GLU A 112 -7.38 19.14 -20.99
N ILE A 113 -6.61 18.12 -21.34
CA ILE A 113 -5.33 17.79 -20.69
C ILE A 113 -4.32 18.92 -20.94
N ILE A 114 -4.21 19.41 -22.18
CA ILE A 114 -3.28 20.49 -22.55
C ILE A 114 -3.63 21.80 -21.84
N GLU A 115 -4.92 22.14 -21.76
CA GLU A 115 -5.38 23.37 -21.12
C GLU A 115 -5.08 23.41 -19.61
N SER A 116 -5.13 22.26 -18.94
CA SER A 116 -4.74 22.11 -17.52
C SER A 116 -3.26 22.40 -17.25
N VAL A 117 -2.38 22.17 -18.24
CA VAL A 117 -0.92 22.34 -18.10
C VAL A 117 -0.49 23.78 -18.42
N ILE A 118 -1.14 24.42 -19.40
CA ILE A 118 -0.77 25.77 -19.86
C ILE A 118 -1.20 26.86 -18.86
N GLY A 119 -2.28 26.64 -18.10
CA GLY A 119 -2.80 27.59 -17.11
C GLY A 119 -1.92 27.81 -15.86
N ILE A 120 -0.94 26.94 -15.61
CA ILE A 120 -0.14 26.96 -14.36
C ILE A 120 1.10 27.87 -14.47
N ASN A 121 1.59 28.14 -15.68
CA ASN A 121 2.87 28.82 -15.90
C ASN A 121 2.79 30.35 -16.10
N LYS A 122 1.72 31.01 -15.63
CA LYS A 122 1.60 32.46 -15.73
C LYS A 122 1.44 33.14 -14.36
N TYR A 123 2.41 32.91 -13.49
CA TYR A 123 2.64 33.76 -12.34
C TYR A 123 4.05 34.33 -12.44
N ASP A 124 4.08 35.65 -12.62
CA ASP A 124 5.23 36.55 -12.57
C ASP A 124 6.07 36.24 -11.32
N ILE A 125 7.36 35.98 -11.53
CA ILE A 125 8.33 35.90 -10.43
C ILE A 125 8.67 37.35 -10.07
N ASN A 126 7.89 37.92 -9.14
CA ASN A 126 8.36 39.07 -8.39
C ASN A 126 9.34 38.55 -7.33
N GLU A 127 10.62 38.86 -7.50
CA GLU A 127 11.63 38.77 -6.45
C GLU A 127 11.28 39.77 -5.36
N GLU A 128 10.65 39.29 -4.28
CA GLU A 128 10.68 39.98 -3.00
C GLU A 128 11.45 39.13 -1.98
N ASP A 129 12.41 39.83 -1.38
CA ASP A 129 13.32 39.49 -0.30
C ASP A 129 12.63 38.71 0.83
N ASP A 130 12.93 37.40 0.95
CA ASP A 130 12.55 36.61 2.12
C ASP A 130 13.81 36.29 2.93
N GLU A 131 13.91 37.00 4.04
CA GLU A 131 14.85 36.83 5.12
C GLU A 131 15.04 35.33 5.38
N SER A 132 16.21 34.81 4.98
CA SER A 132 16.59 33.41 5.11
C SER A 132 16.60 32.99 6.59
N SER A 133 15.42 32.68 7.12
CA SER A 133 15.29 31.86 8.31
C SER A 133 15.82 30.49 7.90
N THR A 134 17.03 30.17 8.34
CA THR A 134 17.59 28.84 8.14
C THR A 134 16.77 27.87 8.99
N MET A 135 15.66 27.34 8.44
CA MET A 135 14.93 26.25 9.07
C MET A 135 15.83 25.03 9.07
N GLU A 136 16.26 24.60 10.26
CA GLU A 136 16.95 23.32 10.39
C GLU A 136 15.99 22.18 9.99
N PRO A 137 16.46 21.19 9.22
CA PRO A 137 15.62 20.07 8.82
C PRO A 137 15.21 19.26 10.06
N PRO A 138 13.96 18.76 10.11
CA PRO A 138 13.49 17.98 11.25
C PRO A 138 14.30 16.69 11.41
N SER A 139 14.50 16.26 12.66
CA SER A 139 15.10 14.96 12.94
C SER A 139 14.21 13.81 12.44
N ARG A 140 14.81 12.65 12.18
CA ARG A 140 14.07 11.43 11.79
C ARG A 140 12.91 11.12 12.74
N ASN A 141 13.12 11.28 14.05
CA ASN A 141 12.09 10.99 15.05
C ASN A 141 10.93 11.99 14.99
N GLU A 142 11.22 13.27 14.71
CA GLU A 142 10.19 14.29 14.51
C GLU A 142 9.41 14.02 13.23
N ALA A 143 10.09 13.63 12.14
CA ALA A 143 9.44 13.22 10.90
C ALA A 143 8.49 12.03 11.12
N ILE A 144 8.92 10.99 11.84
CA ILE A 144 8.05 9.84 12.18
C ILE A 144 6.85 10.28 13.02
N LYS A 145 7.08 11.12 14.04
CA LYS A 145 6.00 11.65 14.89
C LYS A 145 5.01 12.51 14.11
N ALA A 146 5.42 13.17 13.03
CA ALA A 146 4.55 13.95 12.16
C ALA A 146 3.76 13.09 11.15
N VAL A 147 4.36 12.01 10.64
CA VAL A 147 3.70 11.12 9.66
C VAL A 147 2.51 10.36 10.26
N ILE A 148 2.58 9.97 11.54
CA ILE A 148 1.49 9.24 12.23
C ILE A 148 0.16 10.03 12.24
N PRO A 149 0.10 11.27 12.78
CA PRO A 149 -1.13 12.05 12.80
C PRO A 149 -1.59 12.42 11.38
N LEU A 150 -0.66 12.67 10.45
CA LEU A 150 -0.99 12.93 9.05
C LEU A 150 -1.70 11.73 8.40
N ASN A 151 -1.22 10.51 8.66
CA ASN A 151 -1.86 9.29 8.17
C ASN A 151 -3.28 9.12 8.76
N ASN A 152 -3.46 9.39 10.05
CA ASN A 152 -4.77 9.29 10.69
C ASN A 152 -5.74 10.33 10.13
N PHE A 153 -5.28 11.55 9.90
CA PHE A 153 -6.08 12.59 9.26
C PHE A 153 -6.52 12.18 7.85
N LEU A 154 -5.58 11.71 7.03
CA LEU A 154 -5.88 11.31 5.65
C LEU A 154 -6.82 10.09 5.60
N LEU A 155 -6.73 9.17 6.56
CA LEU A 155 -7.69 8.07 6.69
C LEU A 155 -9.10 8.53 7.06
N SER A 156 -9.24 9.64 7.79
CA SER A 156 -10.54 10.21 8.16
C SER A 156 -11.13 11.14 7.10
N TYR A 157 -10.33 11.53 6.11
CA TYR A 157 -10.74 12.51 5.10
C TYR A 157 -11.33 11.80 3.87
N GLU A 158 -12.62 12.03 3.61
CA GLU A 158 -13.39 11.32 2.57
C GLU A 158 -12.82 11.47 1.16
N LYS A 159 -12.20 12.62 0.85
CA LYS A 159 -11.63 12.89 -0.48
C LYS A 159 -10.23 12.31 -0.67
N THR A 160 -9.67 11.65 0.34
CA THR A 160 -8.35 11.03 0.22
C THR A 160 -8.38 9.88 -0.77
N THR A 161 -7.54 9.94 -1.80
CA THR A 161 -7.40 8.83 -2.74
C THR A 161 -6.52 7.71 -2.17
N PRO A 162 -6.72 6.45 -2.59
CA PRO A 162 -5.86 5.32 -2.21
C PRO A 162 -4.38 5.52 -2.58
N GLU A 163 -4.12 6.29 -3.64
CA GLU A 163 -2.78 6.62 -4.12
C GLU A 163 -2.02 7.49 -3.13
N VAL A 164 -2.67 8.53 -2.59
CA VAL A 164 -2.09 9.41 -1.56
C VAL A 164 -1.72 8.61 -0.32
N LEU A 165 -2.61 7.72 0.14
CA LEU A 165 -2.31 6.82 1.27
C LEU A 165 -1.14 5.88 0.95
N THR A 166 -1.05 5.39 -0.28
CA THR A 166 0.06 4.52 -0.71
C THR A 166 1.39 5.28 -0.76
N MET A 167 1.39 6.52 -1.27
CA MET A 167 2.57 7.38 -1.24
C MET A 167 3.02 7.69 0.19
N LEU A 168 2.09 8.02 1.08
CA LEU A 168 2.42 8.28 2.49
C LEU A 168 3.03 7.05 3.17
N ARG A 169 2.51 5.85 2.87
CA ARG A 169 3.10 4.59 3.37
C ARG A 169 4.52 4.38 2.85
N LYS A 170 4.78 4.68 1.57
CA LYS A 170 6.14 4.63 0.99
C LYS A 170 7.08 5.64 1.68
N ILE A 171 6.62 6.87 1.88
CA ILE A 171 7.37 7.91 2.61
C ILE A 171 7.70 7.43 4.02
N ARG A 172 6.73 6.85 4.74
CA ARG A 172 6.98 6.27 6.06
C ARG A 172 8.03 5.17 6.01
N ASP A 173 7.94 4.24 5.06
CA ASP A 173 8.92 3.16 4.90
C ASP A 173 10.33 3.70 4.62
N GLU A 174 10.45 4.76 3.83
CA GLU A 174 11.72 5.43 3.53
C GLU A 174 12.32 6.12 4.77
N ILE A 175 11.50 6.88 5.50
CA ILE A 175 11.91 7.55 6.75
C ILE A 175 12.29 6.51 7.82
N GLN A 176 11.52 5.43 7.90
CA GLN A 176 11.82 4.33 8.80
C GLN A 176 13.15 3.69 8.42
N GLY A 177 13.47 3.62 7.13
CA GLY A 177 14.75 3.19 6.57
C GLY A 177 15.12 1.76 6.99
N GLU A 178 16.32 1.32 6.58
CA GLU A 178 16.94 0.20 7.30
C GLU A 178 17.29 0.71 8.70
N ILE A 179 16.38 0.53 9.66
CA ILE A 179 16.75 0.43 11.08
C ILE A 179 17.89 -0.59 11.10
N ASP A 180 19.10 -0.05 11.22
CA ASP A 180 20.31 -0.74 10.86
C ASP A 180 20.49 -1.90 11.84
N PHE A 181 20.10 -3.11 11.42
CA PHE A 181 20.36 -4.34 12.17
C PHE A 181 21.87 -4.58 12.34
N ASN A 182 22.71 -3.76 11.70
CA ASN A 182 24.16 -3.69 11.93
C ASN A 182 24.55 -3.23 13.34
N LYS A 183 23.61 -2.85 14.21
CA LYS A 183 23.82 -2.95 15.66
C LYS A 183 23.84 -4.42 16.09
N LYS A 184 24.81 -5.19 15.56
CA LYS A 184 25.20 -6.50 16.09
C LYS A 184 25.44 -6.29 17.58
N GLN A 185 24.78 -7.10 18.40
CA GLN A 185 25.02 -7.14 19.84
C GLN A 185 26.52 -7.25 20.07
N LYS A 186 27.16 -6.16 20.52
CA LYS A 186 28.51 -6.28 21.04
C LYS A 186 28.38 -7.04 22.36
N THR A 187 29.20 -8.08 22.53
CA THR A 187 29.21 -8.86 23.79
C THR A 187 29.34 -7.89 24.96
N ILE A 188 28.63 -8.12 26.07
CA ILE A 188 28.59 -7.22 27.24
C ILE A 188 30.00 -6.75 27.68
N LYS A 189 31.01 -7.62 27.45
CA LYS A 189 32.43 -7.38 27.68
C LYS A 189 33.01 -6.18 26.92
N SER A 190 32.49 -5.81 25.75
CA SER A 190 32.97 -4.65 24.98
C SER A 190 32.59 -3.32 25.62
N PHE A 191 31.53 -3.28 26.43
CA PHE A 191 31.06 -2.08 27.12
C PHE A 191 31.96 -1.74 28.32
N PHE A 192 32.63 -2.74 28.90
CA PHE A 192 33.52 -2.58 30.06
C PHE A 192 34.99 -2.40 29.70
N LYS A 193 35.34 -2.23 28.42
CA LYS A 193 36.72 -1.89 28.05
C LYS A 193 36.96 -0.42 28.38
N LYS A 194 37.73 -0.15 29.43
CA LYS A 194 38.21 1.20 29.78
C LYS A 194 39.01 1.76 28.60
N PRO A 195 38.87 3.07 28.29
CA PRO A 195 39.80 3.74 27.38
C PRO A 195 41.20 3.71 28.00
N SER A 196 42.18 3.26 27.21
CA SER A 196 43.62 3.40 27.51
C SER A 196 44.09 4.81 27.25
#